data_AF-A0A7J3B9C6-F1
#
_entry.id   AF-A0A7J3B9C6-F1
#
_cell.length_a   1.000
_cell.length_b   1.000
_cell.length_c   1.000
_cell.angle_alpha   90.00
_cell.angle_beta   90.00
_cell.angle_gamma   90.00
#
_symmetry.space_group_name_H-M   'P 1'
#
loop_
_entity.id
_entity.type
_entity.pdbx_description
1 polymer ?
#
loop_
_entity_poly.entity_id
_entity_poly.type
_entity_poly.pdbx_seq_one_letter_code
_entity_poly.pdbx_strand_id
1 'polypeptide(L)'
;MPTRNLWSLEEVTNFVFPKKYQEKYHEIAVKFLNLLTSKTKLNGSDISLFVSENKISKATFYNRVLPRLRRVGMIKIERETIVPLESRRKYRPMRITLSKTFGNYLMKIGDSWLAIVDDARSRQG
;
A
#
# COMPACT_ATOMS: atom_id res chain seq x y z
N MET A 1 10.17 -26.37 13.16
CA MET A 1 10.26 -24.97 12.68
C MET A 1 9.36 -24.12 13.55
N PRO A 2 9.82 -22.98 14.11
CA PRO A 2 8.91 -22.13 14.86
C PRO A 2 7.89 -21.57 13.86
N THR A 3 6.62 -21.89 14.07
CA THR A 3 5.47 -21.25 13.41
C THR A 3 5.56 -19.77 13.76
N ARG A 4 6.19 -18.97 12.87
CA ARG A 4 6.15 -17.51 13.01
C ARG A 4 4.68 -17.12 13.05
N ASN A 5 4.26 -16.48 14.14
CA ASN A 5 2.93 -15.91 14.29
C ASN A 5 2.83 -14.70 13.34
N LEU A 6 2.72 -14.98 12.05
CA LEU A 6 2.71 -13.98 10.98
C LEU A 6 1.29 -13.50 10.79
N TRP A 7 1.12 -12.18 10.81
CA TRP A 7 -0.12 -11.57 10.38
C TRP A 7 -0.35 -11.84 8.88
N SER A 8 -1.58 -12.21 8.56
CA SER A 8 -2.10 -12.28 7.20
C SER A 8 -2.10 -10.89 6.54
N LEU A 9 -2.25 -10.88 5.21
CA LEU A 9 -2.39 -9.62 4.46
C LEU A 9 -3.59 -8.79 4.94
N GLU A 10 -4.69 -9.45 5.32
CA GLU A 10 -5.89 -8.78 5.86
C GLU A 10 -5.57 -8.07 7.17
N GLU A 11 -4.90 -8.75 8.11
CA GLU A 11 -4.50 -8.18 9.40
C GLU A 11 -3.51 -7.02 9.24
N VAL A 12 -2.51 -7.17 8.37
CA VAL A 12 -1.58 -6.08 8.06
C VAL A 12 -2.32 -4.89 7.45
N THR A 13 -3.26 -5.14 6.54
CA THR A 13 -4.06 -4.08 5.90
C THR A 13 -4.99 -3.39 6.89
N ASN A 14 -5.44 -4.09 7.93
CA ASN A 14 -6.30 -3.53 8.98
C ASN A 14 -5.64 -2.37 9.73
N PHE A 15 -4.31 -2.36 9.86
CA PHE A 15 -3.59 -1.22 10.45
C PHE A 15 -3.75 0.06 9.62
N VAL A 16 -3.78 -0.06 8.29
CA VAL A 16 -3.88 1.07 7.37
C VAL A 16 -5.33 1.44 7.08
N PHE A 17 -6.21 0.45 6.97
CA PHE A 17 -7.64 0.60 6.76
C PHE A 17 -8.38 -0.23 7.80
N PRO A 18 -8.69 0.34 8.98
CA PRO A 18 -9.38 -0.41 10.02
C PRO A 18 -10.76 -0.86 9.55
N LYS A 19 -10.98 -2.18 9.48
CA LYS A 19 -12.22 -2.78 8.97
C LYS A 19 -13.46 -2.27 9.71
N LYS A 20 -13.34 -2.12 11.03
CA LYS A 20 -14.41 -1.58 11.91
C LYS A 20 -14.95 -0.21 11.48
N TYR A 21 -14.10 0.66 10.93
CA TYR A 21 -14.47 2.04 10.60
C TYR A 21 -14.51 2.31 9.10
N GLN A 22 -13.85 1.47 8.30
CA GLN A 22 -13.57 1.70 6.88
C GLN A 22 -13.68 0.39 6.07
N GLU A 23 -14.67 -0.44 6.36
CA GLU A 23 -14.88 -1.77 5.76
C GLU A 23 -14.71 -1.78 4.24
N LYS A 24 -15.43 -0.92 3.52
CA LYS A 24 -15.35 -0.85 2.06
C LYS A 24 -13.94 -0.52 1.54
N TYR A 25 -13.19 0.35 2.23
CA TYR A 25 -11.82 0.68 1.82
C TYR A 25 -10.86 -0.45 2.16
N HIS A 26 -11.09 -1.11 3.30
CA HIS A 26 -10.34 -2.30 3.71
C HIS A 26 -10.48 -3.42 2.68
N GLU A 27 -11.71 -3.77 2.30
CA GLU A 27 -11.98 -4.81 1.29
C GLU A 27 -11.33 -4.49 -0.05
N ILE A 28 -11.44 -3.25 -0.53
CA ILE A 28 -10.82 -2.82 -1.78
C ILE A 28 -9.29 -2.93 -1.70
N ALA A 29 -8.70 -2.51 -0.58
CA ALA A 29 -7.26 -2.58 -0.37
C ALA A 29 -6.77 -4.03 -0.34
N VAL A 30 -7.44 -4.93 0.39
CA VAL A 30 -7.10 -6.35 0.45
C VAL A 30 -7.20 -7.01 -0.92
N LYS A 31 -8.31 -6.79 -1.65
CA LYS A 31 -8.48 -7.32 -3.02
C LYS A 31 -7.39 -6.83 -3.96
N PHE A 32 -7.07 -5.54 -3.91
CA PHE A 32 -6.02 -4.95 -4.74
C PHE A 32 -4.63 -5.51 -4.40
N LEU A 33 -4.30 -5.63 -3.11
CA LEU A 33 -3.01 -6.17 -2.67
C LEU A 33 -2.87 -7.67 -2.97
N ASN A 34 -3.95 -8.44 -2.91
CA ASN A 34 -3.96 -9.84 -3.35
C ASN A 34 -3.65 -9.95 -4.85
N LEU A 35 -4.30 -9.14 -5.69
CA LEU A 35 -4.01 -9.07 -7.12
C LEU A 35 -2.55 -8.66 -7.39
N LEU A 36 -2.05 -7.68 -6.65
CA LEU A 36 -0.67 -7.21 -6.79
C LEU A 36 0.34 -8.26 -6.33
N THR A 37 0.03 -9.03 -5.29
CA THR A 37 0.87 -10.13 -4.80
C THR A 37 0.93 -11.27 -5.80
N SER A 38 -0.18 -11.59 -6.47
CA SER A 38 -0.21 -12.66 -7.47
C SER A 38 0.49 -12.27 -8.77
N LYS A 39 0.35 -11.02 -9.24
CA LYS A 39 0.98 -10.54 -10.49
C LYS A 39 2.36 -9.94 -10.31
N THR A 40 2.79 -9.64 -9.07
CA THR A 40 4.02 -8.91 -8.66
C THR A 40 4.13 -7.45 -9.13
N LYS A 41 3.57 -7.12 -10.29
CA LYS A 41 3.50 -5.79 -10.89
C LYS A 41 2.15 -5.57 -11.57
N LEU A 42 1.64 -4.33 -11.52
CA LEU A 42 0.42 -3.94 -12.22
C LEU A 42 0.68 -2.68 -13.04
N ASN A 43 0.11 -2.62 -14.24
CA ASN A 43 0.12 -1.45 -15.09
C ASN A 43 -1.23 -0.70 -15.07
N GLY A 44 -1.33 0.42 -15.78
CA GLY A 44 -2.56 1.20 -15.85
C GLY A 44 -3.79 0.42 -16.35
N SER A 45 -3.61 -0.49 -17.32
CA SER A 45 -4.70 -1.35 -17.82
C SER A 45 -5.14 -2.39 -16.79
N ASP A 46 -4.21 -3.02 -16.07
CA ASP A 46 -4.54 -3.97 -14.99
C ASP A 46 -5.39 -3.28 -13.91
N ILE A 47 -5.03 -2.04 -13.55
CA ILE A 47 -5.75 -1.27 -12.53
C ILE A 47 -7.15 -0.90 -13.04
N SER A 48 -7.26 -0.45 -14.30
CA SER A 48 -8.54 -0.12 -14.90
C SER A 48 -9.48 -1.33 -14.91
N LEU A 49 -8.95 -2.50 -15.27
CA LEU A 49 -9.69 -3.77 -15.27
C LEU A 49 -10.13 -4.15 -13.85
N PHE A 50 -9.22 -4.10 -12.88
CA PHE A 50 -9.52 -4.37 -11.47
C PHE A 50 -10.67 -3.50 -10.96
N VAL A 51 -10.63 -2.20 -11.25
CA VAL A 51 -11.66 -1.25 -10.82
C VAL A 51 -13.02 -1.57 -11.46
N SER A 52 -13.06 -1.90 -12.76
CA SER A 52 -14.31 -2.24 -13.45
C SER A 52 -14.89 -3.58 -12.99
N GLU A 53 -14.07 -4.64 -12.92
CA GLU A 53 -14.52 -6.00 -12.57
C GLU A 53 -15.06 -6.07 -11.14
N ASN A 54 -14.44 -5.32 -10.22
CA ASN A 54 -14.86 -5.28 -8.81
C ASN A 54 -15.95 -4.22 -8.53
N LYS A 55 -16.48 -3.56 -9.57
CA LYS A 55 -17.50 -2.50 -9.47
C LYS A 55 -17.11 -1.39 -8.48
N ILE A 56 -15.83 -1.02 -8.48
CA ILE A 56 -15.27 0.00 -7.59
C ILE A 56 -15.40 1.37 -8.25
N SER A 57 -15.79 2.40 -7.50
CA SER A 57 -15.78 3.76 -8.04
C SER A 57 -14.34 4.22 -8.28
N LYS A 58 -14.09 4.85 -9.44
CA LYS A 58 -12.77 5.43 -9.75
C LYS A 58 -12.30 6.39 -8.66
N ALA A 59 -13.21 7.23 -8.15
CA ALA A 59 -12.91 8.16 -7.07
C ALA A 59 -12.47 7.45 -5.78
N THR A 60 -13.14 6.36 -5.39
CA THR A 60 -12.75 5.57 -4.21
C THR A 60 -11.36 4.99 -4.37
N PHE A 61 -11.08 4.34 -5.50
CA PHE A 61 -9.80 3.68 -5.70
C PHE A 61 -8.65 4.68 -5.85
N TYR A 62 -8.75 5.60 -6.81
CA TYR A 62 -7.66 6.50 -7.17
C TYR A 62 -7.45 7.65 -6.19
N ASN A 63 -8.48 8.07 -5.44
CA ASN A 63 -8.36 9.22 -4.53
C ASN A 63 -8.26 8.80 -3.06
N ARG A 64 -8.70 7.60 -2.69
CA ARG A 64 -8.69 7.14 -1.28
C ARG A 64 -7.73 5.98 -1.05
N VAL A 65 -7.97 4.85 -1.72
CA VAL A 65 -7.24 3.60 -1.42
C VAL A 65 -5.79 3.67 -1.92
N LEU A 66 -5.62 3.91 -3.23
CA LEU A 66 -4.30 3.88 -3.87
C LEU A 66 -3.33 4.92 -3.28
N PRO A 67 -3.72 6.19 -3.06
CA PRO A 67 -2.82 7.18 -2.47
C PRO A 67 -2.40 6.83 -1.05
N ARG A 68 -3.29 6.23 -0.24
CA ARG A 68 -2.97 5.87 1.15
C ARG A 68 -1.99 4.70 1.20
N LEU A 69 -2.21 3.65 0.39
CA LEU A 69 -1.26 2.53 0.25
C LEU A 69 0.14 3.01 -0.16
N ARG A 70 0.20 3.95 -1.11
CA ARG A 70 1.47 4.58 -1.51
C ARG A 70 2.09 5.38 -0.36
N ARG A 71 1.30 6.20 0.33
CA ARG A 71 1.76 7.09 1.40
C ARG A 71 2.38 6.32 2.56
N VAL A 72 1.78 5.21 2.97
CA VAL A 72 2.33 4.36 4.03
C VAL A 72 3.51 3.49 3.54
N GLY A 73 3.81 3.49 2.24
CA GLY A 73 4.94 2.76 1.68
C GLY A 73 4.69 1.27 1.47
N MET A 74 3.43 0.82 1.41
CA MET A 74 3.09 -0.57 1.07
C MET A 74 3.30 -0.86 -0.42
N ILE A 75 3.12 0.16 -1.26
CA ILE A 75 3.32 0.06 -2.71
C ILE A 75 4.23 1.19 -3.21
N LYS A 76 4.91 0.93 -4.31
CA LYS A 76 5.63 1.92 -5.11
C LYS A 76 4.86 2.19 -6.39
N ILE A 77 4.77 3.45 -6.80
CA ILE A 77 4.20 3.84 -8.09
C ILE A 77 5.29 4.55 -8.88
N GLU A 78 5.62 4.00 -10.03
CA GLU A 78 6.60 4.53 -10.97
C GLU A 78 5.88 5.00 -12.24
N ARG A 79 6.38 6.09 -12.82
CA ARG A 79 5.91 6.60 -14.11
C ARG A 79 7.08 6.55 -15.07
N GLU A 80 6.94 5.79 -16.13
CA GLU A 80 7.93 5.80 -17.19
C GLU A 80 7.76 7.07 -18.02
N THR A 81 8.85 7.81 -18.21
CA THR A 81 8.87 8.92 -19.16
C THR A 81 9.33 8.33 -20.48
N ILE A 82 8.39 7.93 -21.32
CA ILE A 82 8.69 7.63 -22.71
C ILE A 82 8.92 8.98 -23.38
N VAL A 83 10.16 9.28 -23.77
CA VAL A 83 10.47 10.41 -24.65
C VAL A 83 9.95 10.02 -26.03
N PRO A 84 8.88 10.65 -26.55
CA PRO A 84 8.40 10.30 -27.88
C PRO A 84 9.33 10.99 -28.88
N LEU A 85 10.04 10.22 -29.71
CA LEU A 85 10.74 10.82 -30.85
C LEU A 85 9.72 11.38 -31.87
N GLU A 86 8.48 10.85 -31.95
CA GLU A 86 7.53 11.26 -33.02
C GLU A 86 6.02 11.28 -32.68
N SER A 87 5.58 11.09 -31.43
CA SER A 87 4.14 10.98 -31.12
C SER A 87 3.60 12.06 -30.16
N ARG A 88 2.61 12.83 -30.63
CA ARG A 88 1.90 13.92 -29.94
C ARG A 88 1.05 13.51 -28.72
N ARG A 89 1.20 12.30 -28.18
CA ARG A 89 0.50 11.88 -26.95
C ARG A 89 1.50 11.58 -25.83
N LYS A 90 1.46 12.39 -24.77
CA LYS A 90 2.16 12.15 -23.50
C LYS A 90 1.59 10.91 -22.79
N TYR A 91 1.82 9.72 -23.32
CA TYR A 91 1.51 8.47 -22.62
C TYR A 91 2.64 8.18 -21.63
N ARG A 92 2.34 8.24 -20.33
CA ARG A 92 3.28 7.89 -19.26
C ARG A 92 2.77 6.59 -18.61
N PRO A 93 3.33 5.42 -18.97
CA PRO A 93 2.93 4.17 -18.34
C PRO A 93 3.11 4.26 -16.83
N MET A 94 2.07 3.92 -16.08
CA MET A 94 2.13 3.76 -14.64
C MET A 94 2.43 2.30 -14.32
N ARG A 95 3.40 2.07 -13.43
CA ARG A 95 3.74 0.76 -12.89
C ARG A 95 3.60 0.78 -11.38
N ILE A 96 2.95 -0.24 -10.82
CA ILE A 96 2.76 -0.41 -9.37
C ILE A 96 3.39 -1.72 -8.92
N THR A 97 4.18 -1.69 -7.86
CA THR A 97 4.81 -2.86 -7.23
C THR A 97 4.65 -2.81 -5.71
N LEU A 98 4.82 -3.95 -5.04
CA LEU A 98 4.96 -3.99 -3.58
C LEU A 98 6.26 -3.27 -3.15
N SER A 99 6.27 -2.74 -1.93
CA SER A 99 7.43 -2.06 -1.36
C SER A 99 7.74 -2.57 0.06
N LYS A 100 9.04 -2.65 0.38
CA LYS A 100 9.52 -2.95 1.74
C LYS A 100 9.47 -1.72 2.67
N THR A 101 9.19 -0.53 2.14
CA THR A 101 9.21 0.73 2.90
C THR A 101 8.27 0.69 4.10
N PHE A 102 7.07 0.11 3.95
CA PHE A 102 6.10 -0.01 5.05
C PHE A 102 6.69 -0.75 6.26
N GLY A 103 7.28 -1.93 6.04
CA GLY A 103 7.93 -2.70 7.11
C GLY A 103 9.10 -1.95 7.74
N ASN A 104 9.93 -1.28 6.92
CA ASN A 104 11.05 -0.48 7.41
C ASN A 104 10.59 0.68 8.30
N TYR A 105 9.48 1.34 7.97
CA TYR A 105 8.91 2.41 8.79
C TYR A 105 8.32 1.86 10.09
N LEU A 106 7.60 0.75 10.06
CA LEU A 106 7.02 0.17 11.29
C LEU A 106 8.10 -0.26 12.29
N MET A 107 9.20 -0.85 11.82
CA MET A 107 10.35 -1.17 12.70
C MET A 107 10.89 0.10 13.37
N LYS A 108 11.21 1.13 12.58
CA LYS A 108 11.72 2.41 13.10
C LYS A 108 10.75 3.09 14.06
N ILE A 109 9.44 3.06 13.77
CA ILE A 109 8.40 3.61 14.65
C ILE A 109 8.37 2.86 15.98
N GLY A 110 8.40 1.52 15.92
CA GLY A 110 8.46 0.68 17.12
C GLY A 110 9.67 0.99 17.98
N ASP A 111 10.86 0.97 17.39
CA ASP A 111 12.13 1.25 18.09
C ASP A 111 12.12 2.66 18.72
N SER A 112 11.65 3.66 17.98
CA SER A 112 11.57 5.04 18.45
C SER A 112 10.59 5.19 19.62
N TRP A 113 9.45 4.50 19.58
CA TRP A 113 8.46 4.55 20.65
C TRP A 113 8.98 3.92 21.93
N LEU A 114 9.65 2.77 21.83
CA LEU A 114 10.28 2.11 22.98
C LEU A 114 11.32 3.03 23.64
N ALA A 115 12.20 3.65 22.86
CA ALA A 115 13.19 4.59 23.37
C ALA A 115 12.56 5.78 24.13
N ILE A 116 11.45 6.33 23.62
CA ILE A 116 10.71 7.42 24.29
C ILE A 116 10.14 6.96 25.65
N VAL A 117 9.59 5.75 25.70
CA VAL A 117 9.03 5.19 26.93
C VAL A 117 10.12 4.96 27.98
N ASP A 118 11.28 4.45 27.56
CA ASP A 118 12.40 4.19 28.46
C ASP A 118 12.99 5.50 29.02
N ASP A 119 13.17 6.52 28.19
CA ASP A 119 13.57 7.86 28.63
C ASP A 119 12.56 8.44 29.63
N ALA A 120 11.26 8.35 29.36
CA ALA A 120 10.22 8.85 30.26
C ALA A 120 10.25 8.13 31.63
N ARG A 121 10.47 6.82 31.66
CA ARG A 121 10.56 6.02 32.89
C ARG A 121 11.83 6.31 33.68
N SER A 122 12.95 6.53 33.01
CA SER A 122 14.23 6.85 33.64
C SER A 122 14.21 8.17 34.44
N ARG A 123 13.27 9.07 34.14
CA ARG A 123 13.09 10.35 34.87
C ARG A 123 12.26 10.24 36.14
N GLN A 124 11.56 9.12 36.34
CA GLN A 124 10.71 8.89 37.52
C GLN A 124 11.42 8.12 38.63
N GLY A 125 12.54 7.46 38.33
CA GLY A 125 13.41 6.78 39.30
C GLY A 125 14.65 7.62 39.60
#